data_AF-A0A919GNL3-F1
#
_entry.id   AF-A0A919GNL3-F1
#
_cell.length_a   1.000
_cell.length_b   1.000
_cell.length_c   1.000
_cell.angle_alpha   90.00
_cell.angle_beta   90.00
_cell.angle_gamma   90.00
#
_symmetry.space_group_name_H-M   'P 1'
#
loop_
_entity.id
_entity.type
_entity.pdbx_description
1 polymer ?
#
loop_
_entity_poly.entity_id
_entity_poly.type
_entity_poly.pdbx_seq_one_letter_code
_entity_poly.pdbx_strand_id
1 'polypeptide(L)'
;MPPTDPNEYEKAVPLIRAHLAKLERAVDRTRALYSGQPYDVVRPALVEALGEEDVQNADPQVVDELARQISEGRQEPKATSPAPSRPPKPIDPPPSQATNPRTSSPANRTNPSGSGSSPVG
;
A
#
# COMPACT_ATOMS: atom_id res chain seq x y z
N MET A 1 -16.02 -28.46 34.23
CA MET A 1 -15.90 -28.77 32.79
C MET A 1 -14.75 -29.73 32.63
N PRO A 2 -14.92 -30.91 31.99
CA PRO A 2 -13.76 -31.72 31.65
C PRO A 2 -12.97 -31.02 30.53
N PRO A 3 -11.65 -31.20 30.44
CA PRO A 3 -10.89 -30.78 29.28
C PRO A 3 -11.38 -31.57 28.06
N THR A 4 -11.59 -30.90 26.92
CA THR A 4 -11.87 -31.54 25.63
C THR A 4 -10.85 -32.65 25.40
N ASP A 5 -11.31 -33.87 25.14
CA ASP A 5 -10.44 -35.00 24.90
C ASP A 5 -9.52 -34.71 23.70
N PRO A 6 -8.18 -34.78 23.86
CA PRO A 6 -7.23 -34.43 22.79
C PRO A 6 -7.47 -35.21 21.49
N ASN A 7 -7.90 -36.48 21.62
CA ASN A 7 -8.20 -37.38 20.50
C ASN A 7 -9.46 -36.94 19.70
N GLU A 8 -10.42 -36.28 20.34
CA GLU A 8 -11.58 -35.70 19.63
C GLU A 8 -11.17 -34.45 18.85
N TYR A 9 -10.29 -33.63 19.43
CA TYR A 9 -9.74 -32.47 18.73
C TYR A 9 -8.93 -32.88 17.49
N GLU A 10 -8.06 -33.89 17.60
CA GLU A 10 -7.28 -34.39 16.46
C GLU A 10 -8.15 -34.90 15.31
N LYS A 11 -9.30 -35.52 15.62
CA LYS A 11 -10.28 -35.95 14.62
C LYS A 11 -11.08 -34.80 14.03
N ALA A 12 -11.27 -33.71 14.77
CA ALA A 12 -11.97 -32.52 14.31
C ALA A 12 -11.11 -31.63 13.39
N VAL A 13 -9.78 -31.64 13.54
CA VAL A 13 -8.86 -30.78 12.76
C VAL A 13 -9.06 -30.91 11.23
N PRO A 14 -9.14 -32.11 10.62
CA PRO A 14 -9.37 -32.22 9.18
C PRO A 14 -10.73 -31.65 8.73
N LEU A 15 -11.78 -31.87 9.53
CA LEU A 15 -13.12 -31.35 9.28
C LEU A 15 -13.15 -29.81 9.35
N ILE A 16 -12.50 -29.23 10.37
CA ILE A 16 -12.36 -27.78 10.53
C ILE A 16 -11.59 -27.19 9.35
N ARG A 17 -10.48 -27.80 8.92
CA ARG A 17 -9.71 -27.32 7.76
C ARG A 17 -10.52 -27.35 6.47
N ALA A 18 -11.27 -28.43 6.22
CA ALA A 18 -12.12 -28.54 5.05
C ALA A 18 -13.23 -27.47 5.06
N HIS A 19 -13.79 -27.18 6.23
CA HIS A 19 -14.79 -26.13 6.40
C HIS A 19 -14.21 -24.73 6.16
N LEU A 20 -13.01 -24.45 6.70
CA LEU A 20 -12.33 -23.18 6.48
C LEU A 20 -11.96 -22.96 5.00
N ALA A 21 -11.48 -24.00 4.31
CA ALA A 21 -11.14 -23.89 2.89
C ALA A 21 -12.34 -23.52 2.00
N LYS A 22 -13.54 -24.02 2.34
CA LYS A 22 -14.79 -23.65 1.67
C LYS A 22 -15.15 -22.19 1.90
N LEU A 23 -15.02 -21.73 3.15
CA LEU A 23 -15.26 -20.33 3.51
C LEU A 23 -14.28 -19.40 2.78
N GLU A 24 -12.99 -19.71 2.78
CA GLU A 24 -11.96 -18.96 2.06
C GLU A 24 -12.28 -18.88 0.56
N ARG A 25 -12.70 -19.99 -0.05
CA ARG A 25 -13.08 -20.02 -1.47
C ARG A 25 -14.28 -19.14 -1.80
N ALA A 26 -15.31 -19.15 -0.96
CA ALA A 26 -16.47 -18.27 -1.11
C ALA A 26 -16.07 -16.79 -1.00
N VAL A 27 -15.23 -16.45 -0.02
CA VAL A 27 -14.71 -15.09 0.19
C VAL A 27 -13.87 -14.64 -0.99
N ASP A 28 -12.94 -15.47 -1.47
CA ASP A 28 -12.06 -15.14 -2.59
C ASP A 28 -12.84 -14.94 -3.90
N ARG A 29 -13.82 -15.79 -4.18
CA ARG A 29 -14.70 -15.64 -5.35
C ARG A 29 -15.50 -14.35 -5.27
N THR A 30 -16.08 -14.06 -4.10
CA THR A 30 -16.86 -12.83 -3.89
C THR A 30 -15.96 -11.61 -4.02
N ARG A 31 -14.74 -11.65 -3.49
CA ARG A 31 -13.76 -10.57 -3.61
C ARG A 31 -13.35 -10.34 -5.07
N ALA A 32 -13.11 -11.38 -5.84
CA ALA A 32 -12.72 -11.26 -7.24
C ALA A 32 -13.81 -10.58 -8.10
N LEU A 33 -15.08 -10.81 -7.79
CA LEU A 33 -16.22 -10.32 -8.58
C LEU A 33 -16.81 -9.00 -8.07
N TYR A 34 -16.77 -8.77 -6.75
CA TYR A 34 -17.49 -7.67 -6.10
C TYR A 34 -16.58 -6.71 -5.31
N SER A 35 -15.25 -6.84 -5.44
CA SER A 35 -14.29 -5.87 -4.88
C SER A 35 -14.65 -4.43 -5.28
N GLY A 36 -14.78 -3.54 -4.28
CA GLY A 36 -15.09 -2.13 -4.48
C GLY A 36 -16.56 -1.83 -4.78
N GLN A 37 -17.43 -2.84 -4.77
CA GLN A 37 -18.88 -2.65 -4.78
C GLN A 37 -19.38 -2.25 -3.39
N PRO A 38 -20.53 -1.57 -3.28
CA PRO A 38 -21.10 -1.19 -1.99
C PRO A 38 -21.50 -2.43 -1.16
N TYR A 39 -21.47 -2.27 0.15
CA TYR A 39 -21.76 -3.31 1.13
C TYR A 39 -23.09 -4.03 0.85
N ASP A 40 -24.13 -3.28 0.51
CA ASP A 40 -25.47 -3.81 0.22
C ASP A 40 -25.52 -4.74 -1.01
N VAL A 41 -24.51 -4.67 -1.89
CA VAL A 41 -24.33 -5.58 -3.04
C VAL A 41 -23.39 -6.73 -2.68
N VAL A 42 -22.33 -6.46 -1.92
CA VAL A 42 -21.33 -7.46 -1.53
C VAL A 42 -21.89 -8.48 -0.54
N ARG A 43 -22.65 -8.03 0.45
CA ARG A 43 -23.21 -8.89 1.50
C ARG A 43 -24.13 -10.00 0.96
N PRO A 44 -25.16 -9.72 0.14
CA PRO A 44 -25.97 -10.80 -0.42
C PRO A 44 -25.16 -11.72 -1.35
N ALA A 45 -24.21 -11.18 -2.12
CA ALA A 45 -23.34 -12.00 -2.97
C ALA A 45 -22.44 -12.94 -2.15
N LEU A 46 -21.94 -12.49 -0.99
CA LEU A 46 -21.17 -13.32 -0.08
C LEU A 46 -22.03 -14.44 0.53
N VAL A 47 -23.26 -14.13 0.94
CA VAL A 47 -24.21 -15.13 1.47
C VAL A 47 -24.53 -16.20 0.41
N GLU A 48 -24.75 -15.78 -0.83
CA GLU A 48 -24.97 -16.70 -1.96
C GLU A 48 -23.75 -17.60 -2.20
N ALA A 49 -22.54 -17.03 -2.25
CA ALA A 49 -21.30 -17.78 -2.43
C ALA A 49 -21.04 -18.78 -1.29
N LEU A 50 -21.38 -18.42 -0.03
CA LEU A 50 -21.30 -19.33 1.10
C LEU A 50 -22.32 -20.48 0.99
N GLY A 51 -23.52 -20.19 0.48
CA GLY A 51 -24.53 -21.20 0.18
C GLY A 51 -24.06 -22.20 -0.89
N GLU A 52 -23.42 -21.73 -1.95
CA GLU A 52 -22.84 -22.59 -3.01
C GLU A 52 -21.75 -23.53 -2.48
N GLU A 53 -20.99 -23.10 -1.47
CA GLU A 53 -19.92 -23.90 -0.83
C GLU A 53 -20.44 -24.77 0.34
N ASP A 54 -21.76 -24.81 0.57
CA ASP A 54 -22.43 -25.52 1.66
C ASP A 54 -22.02 -25.03 3.06
N VAL A 55 -21.74 -23.73 3.18
CA VAL A 55 -21.38 -23.04 4.42
C VAL A 55 -22.59 -22.27 4.95
N GLN A 56 -23.57 -22.99 5.48
CA GLN A 56 -24.86 -22.42 5.93
C GLN A 56 -24.84 -21.89 7.38
N ASN A 57 -23.84 -22.30 8.17
CA ASN A 57 -23.73 -21.96 9.60
C ASN A 57 -22.68 -20.88 9.90
N ALA A 58 -22.29 -20.09 8.88
CA ALA A 58 -21.39 -18.97 9.12
C ALA A 58 -22.07 -17.97 10.07
N ASP A 59 -21.33 -17.53 11.07
CA ASP A 59 -21.84 -16.55 12.02
C ASP A 59 -22.19 -15.23 11.29
N PRO A 60 -23.39 -14.66 11.50
CA PRO A 60 -23.81 -13.45 10.79
C PRO A 60 -22.86 -12.27 10.96
N GLN A 61 -22.22 -12.12 12.13
CA GLN A 61 -21.26 -11.05 12.39
C GLN A 61 -19.98 -11.25 11.56
N VAL A 62 -19.54 -12.50 11.38
CA VAL A 62 -18.40 -12.83 10.51
C VAL A 62 -18.73 -12.52 9.05
N VAL A 63 -19.95 -12.84 8.59
CA VAL A 63 -20.40 -12.52 7.23
C VAL A 63 -20.45 -11.01 7.01
N ASP A 64 -20.99 -10.25 7.97
CA ASP A 64 -21.03 -8.79 7.91
C ASP A 64 -19.62 -8.18 7.85
N GLU A 65 -18.69 -8.68 8.66
CA GLU A 65 -17.30 -8.21 8.65
C GLU A 65 -16.58 -8.51 7.32
N LEU A 66 -16.73 -9.72 6.80
CA LEU A 66 -16.12 -10.11 5.52
C LEU A 66 -16.71 -9.30 4.36
N ALA A 67 -18.02 -9.10 4.34
CA ALA A 67 -18.67 -8.26 3.34
C ALA A 67 -18.19 -6.81 3.41
N ARG A 68 -17.97 -6.27 4.62
CA ARG A 68 -17.37 -4.95 4.80
C ARG A 68 -15.95 -4.90 4.26
N GLN A 69 -15.10 -5.88 4.58
CA GLN A 69 -13.71 -5.92 4.11
C GLN A 69 -13.61 -6.02 2.58
N ILE A 70 -14.49 -6.82 1.95
CA ILE A 70 -14.56 -6.94 0.50
C ILE A 70 -15.07 -5.64 -0.14
N SER A 71 -16.10 -5.02 0.45
CA SER A 71 -16.69 -3.76 -0.05
C SER A 71 -15.71 -2.59 0.04
N GLU A 72 -15.02 -2.46 1.17
CA GLU A 72 -13.96 -1.47 1.36
C GLU A 72 -12.77 -1.69 0.42
N GLY A 73 -12.74 -2.85 -0.27
CA GLY A 73 -11.69 -3.22 -1.21
C GLY A 73 -10.32 -3.14 -0.53
N ARG A 74 -10.25 -3.33 0.79
CA ARG A 74 -9.05 -3.09 1.61
C ARG A 74 -7.99 -4.13 1.28
N GLN A 75 -7.33 -3.90 0.16
CA GLN A 75 -5.89 -3.98 0.08
C GLN A 75 -5.38 -2.76 0.83
N GLU A 76 -4.76 -2.94 2.00
CA GLU A 76 -3.92 -1.86 2.52
C GLU A 76 -2.56 -1.89 1.80
N PRO A 77 -1.93 -0.73 1.55
CA PRO A 77 -2.44 0.63 1.61
C PRO A 77 -2.63 1.22 0.20
N LYS A 78 -3.35 2.34 0.14
CA LYS A 78 -3.06 3.45 -0.78
C LYS A 78 -1.58 3.39 -1.17
N ALA A 79 -1.31 3.54 -2.47
CA ALA A 79 -0.04 4.11 -2.87
C ALA A 79 0.33 5.19 -1.86
N THR A 80 1.55 5.14 -1.36
CA THR A 80 2.22 6.40 -1.15
C THR A 80 2.07 7.14 -2.48
N SER A 81 1.03 7.97 -2.57
CA SER A 81 1.21 9.25 -3.17
C SER A 81 2.12 9.92 -2.14
N PRO A 82 3.45 9.98 -2.36
CA PRO A 82 4.06 11.23 -2.01
C PRO A 82 3.19 12.28 -2.72
N ALA A 83 3.07 13.46 -2.12
CA ALA A 83 2.54 14.63 -2.78
C ALA A 83 2.97 14.70 -4.26
N PRO A 84 2.35 15.51 -5.14
CA PRO A 84 3.02 15.93 -6.36
C PRO A 84 4.37 16.58 -5.99
N SER A 85 5.39 15.75 -5.82
CA SER A 85 6.76 16.12 -5.55
C SER A 85 7.22 16.66 -6.88
N ARG A 86 7.13 17.98 -6.95
CA ARG A 86 8.01 18.91 -7.66
C ARG A 86 8.90 18.23 -8.73
N PRO A 87 8.87 18.68 -10.00
CA PRO A 87 9.61 18.03 -11.07
C PRO A 87 11.07 17.81 -10.68
N PRO A 88 11.68 16.66 -11.04
CA PRO A 88 13.05 16.36 -10.67
C PRO A 88 13.95 17.46 -11.24
N LYS A 89 14.67 18.13 -10.33
CA LYS A 89 15.77 19.02 -10.69
C LYS A 89 16.84 18.17 -11.38
N PRO A 90 17.49 18.63 -12.46
CA PRO A 90 18.59 17.90 -13.08
C PRO A 90 19.67 17.64 -12.01
N ILE A 91 20.04 16.38 -11.83
CA ILE A 91 21.13 15.99 -10.94
C ILE A 91 22.41 16.23 -11.74
N ASP A 92 23.14 17.30 -11.43
CA ASP A 92 24.52 17.46 -11.88
C ASP A 92 25.36 16.25 -11.43
N PRO A 93 26.25 15.71 -12.28
CA PRO A 93 27.06 14.55 -11.92
C PRO A 93 28.02 14.87 -10.75
N PRO A 94 28.33 13.88 -9.90
CA PRO A 94 29.27 14.06 -8.79
C PRO A 94 30.70 14.31 -9.33
N PRO A 95 31.51 15.14 -8.67
CA PRO A 95 32.84 15.47 -9.16
C PRO A 95 33.79 14.28 -9.01
N SER A 96 34.40 13.88 -10.13
CA SER A 96 35.51 12.94 -10.20
C SER A 96 36.69 13.44 -9.36
N GLN A 97 37.13 12.64 -8.40
CA GLN A 97 38.41 12.82 -7.75
C GLN A 97 39.53 12.52 -8.76
N ALA A 98 40.27 13.56 -9.15
CA ALA A 98 41.52 13.43 -9.87
C ALA A 98 42.54 14.44 -9.32
N THR A 99 43.54 13.88 -8.63
CA THR A 99 44.96 14.27 -8.63
C THR A 99 45.36 15.71 -8.23
N ASN A 100 46.11 15.79 -7.13
CA ASN A 100 47.10 16.83 -6.77
C ASN A 100 47.98 17.24 -7.98
N PRO A 101 48.70 18.40 -8.03
CA PRO A 101 49.26 19.15 -6.89
C PRO A 101 49.32 20.70 -7.02
N ARG A 102 49.79 21.34 -5.93
CA ARG A 102 50.58 22.60 -5.86
C ARG A 102 50.35 23.67 -6.96
N THR A 103 49.84 24.83 -6.58
CA THR A 103 50.58 26.11 -6.47
C THR A 103 49.62 27.32 -6.44
N SER A 104 49.93 28.25 -5.53
CA SER A 104 49.84 29.71 -5.68
C SER A 104 48.49 30.41 -5.91
N SER A 105 48.13 31.16 -4.86
CA SER A 105 47.72 32.58 -4.88
C SER A 105 46.24 32.95 -5.05
N PRO A 106 45.71 33.79 -4.13
CA PRO A 106 44.42 34.46 -4.29
C PRO A 106 44.60 35.86 -4.91
N ALA A 107 43.71 36.24 -5.81
CA ALA A 107 43.44 37.66 -6.16
C ALA A 107 42.07 37.70 -6.84
N ASN A 108 41.00 37.89 -6.07
CA ASN A 108 40.40 39.18 -5.76
C ASN A 108 40.29 40.13 -6.96
N ARG A 109 39.04 40.29 -7.39
CA ARG A 109 38.40 41.31 -8.22
C ARG A 109 39.23 42.56 -8.53
N THR A 110 39.31 42.86 -9.83
CA THR A 110 39.43 44.22 -10.34
C THR A 110 38.51 44.36 -11.55
N ASN A 111 37.35 45.02 -11.38
CA ASN A 111 36.61 45.63 -12.48
C ASN A 111 37.17 47.04 -12.69
N PRO A 112 37.44 47.47 -13.93
CA PRO A 112 37.56 48.89 -14.22
C PRO A 112 36.53 49.39 -15.24
N SER A 113 36.33 50.71 -15.15
CA SER A 113 35.75 51.63 -16.12
C SER A 113 34.21 51.68 -16.13
N GLY A 114 33.56 52.79 -15.84
CA GLY A 114 34.02 54.18 -15.77
C GLY A 114 32.99 55.05 -16.50
N SER A 115 32.18 55.78 -15.76
CA SER A 115 31.43 56.93 -16.29
C SER A 115 32.01 58.17 -15.63
N GLY A 116 32.81 58.89 -16.41
CA GLY A 116 33.42 60.15 -16.02
C GLY A 116 32.39 61.29 -15.98
N SER A 117 32.41 61.96 -14.83
CA SER A 117 32.41 63.41 -14.57
C SER A 117 31.88 64.43 -15.59
N SER A 118 31.13 65.38 -15.01
CA SER A 118 30.60 66.68 -15.44
C SER A 118 31.57 67.61 -16.20
N PRO A 119 31.08 68.77 -16.69
CA PRO A 119 31.41 70.00 -15.94
C PRO A 119 30.33 71.11 -15.95
N VAL A 120 30.65 72.13 -15.14
CA VAL A 120 29.93 73.39 -14.81
C VAL A 120 29.86 74.40 -15.96
N GLY A 121 28.83 75.25 -15.93
CA GLY A 121 28.65 76.47 -16.73
C GLY A 121 27.37 77.18 -16.33
#